data_AF-A0A016T0G5-F1
#
_entry.id   AF-A0A016T0G5-F1
#
_cell.length_a   1.000
_cell.length_b   1.000
_cell.length_c   1.000
_cell.angle_alpha   90.00
_cell.angle_beta   90.00
_cell.angle_gamma   90.00
#
_symmetry.space_group_name_H-M   'P 1'
#
loop_
_entity.id
_entity.type
_entity.pdbx_description
1 polymer ?
#
loop_
_entity_poly.entity_id
_entity_poly.type
_entity_poly.pdbx_seq_one_letter_code
_entity_poly.pdbx_strand_id
1 'polypeptide(L)'
;MQFSEIASNHDRDDISTAIINFDSESESGSVSQRTSSETSAEPSTGKRLSKMKFDDFLFTHLGEIGKYQKIQFLLVCLPTIIVSMHAVSWTLAAVPVPYRCALPSETHESPYYSTDPRLTIKECKGWDEAPVPVNQSGSPKVHCYYNENCELDGETCDVHVFDRSRVVYSALDRWELVCGRGSFRAHVQMSYYIGQLAGSFVFGLLGDR
;
A
#
# COMPACT_ATOMS: atom_id res chain seq x y z
N MET A 1 1.34 -4.71 -32.21
CA MET A 1 1.28 -6.01 -31.49
C MET A 1 2.17 -5.91 -30.26
N GLN A 2 1.75 -6.56 -29.16
CA GLN A 2 2.60 -6.86 -28.00
C GLN A 2 3.08 -5.68 -27.13
N PHE A 3 2.13 -4.89 -26.60
CA PHE A 3 2.39 -3.94 -25.49
C PHE A 3 1.25 -3.84 -24.45
N SER A 4 0.17 -4.63 -24.57
CA SER A 4 -1.05 -4.52 -23.75
C SER A 4 -1.20 -5.60 -22.65
N GLU A 5 -0.24 -6.51 -22.50
CA GLU A 5 -0.43 -7.77 -21.73
C GLU A 5 0.35 -7.88 -20.42
N ILE A 6 1.11 -6.85 -20.03
CA ILE A 6 1.98 -6.90 -18.82
C ILE A 6 1.35 -6.17 -17.61
N ALA A 7 0.40 -5.26 -17.85
CA ALA A 7 -0.09 -4.32 -16.83
C ALA A 7 -0.98 -4.92 -15.71
N SER A 8 -1.45 -6.16 -15.82
CA SER A 8 -2.40 -6.75 -14.85
C SER A 8 -1.79 -7.74 -13.85
N ASN A 9 -0.63 -8.32 -14.15
CA ASN A 9 0.04 -9.27 -13.24
C ASN A 9 1.16 -8.63 -12.42
N HIS A 10 1.81 -7.57 -12.91
CA HIS A 10 2.94 -6.95 -12.22
C HIS A 10 2.52 -6.26 -10.91
N ASP A 11 1.34 -5.63 -10.88
CA ASP A 11 0.85 -4.79 -9.77
C ASP A 11 0.64 -5.58 -8.46
N ARG A 12 0.32 -6.89 -8.51
CA ARG A 12 0.20 -7.71 -7.29
C ARG A 12 1.55 -8.08 -6.69
N ASP A 13 2.53 -8.36 -7.54
CA ASP A 13 3.89 -8.63 -7.09
C ASP A 13 4.58 -7.33 -6.65
N ASP A 14 4.33 -6.20 -7.31
CA ASP A 14 4.84 -4.88 -6.92
C ASP A 14 4.19 -4.36 -5.63
N ILE A 15 2.89 -4.56 -5.38
CA ILE A 15 2.30 -4.18 -4.08
C ILE A 15 2.86 -5.03 -2.94
N SER A 16 3.02 -6.35 -3.15
CA SER A 16 3.65 -7.22 -2.15
C SER A 16 5.11 -6.83 -1.91
N THR A 17 5.87 -6.59 -2.98
CA THR A 17 7.28 -6.17 -2.92
C THR A 17 7.45 -4.75 -2.35
N ALA A 18 6.52 -3.83 -2.62
CA ALA A 18 6.53 -2.47 -2.07
C ALA A 18 6.15 -2.45 -0.58
N ILE A 19 5.22 -3.31 -0.13
CA ILE A 19 4.93 -3.45 1.30
C ILE A 19 6.13 -4.07 2.02
N ILE A 20 6.74 -5.13 1.48
CA ILE A 20 7.95 -5.76 2.03
C ILE A 20 9.14 -4.77 2.05
N ASN A 21 9.33 -3.97 1.00
CA ASN A 21 10.39 -2.96 0.96
C ASN A 21 10.10 -1.78 1.90
N PHE A 22 8.83 -1.37 2.07
CA PHE A 22 8.45 -0.31 3.01
C PHE A 22 8.66 -0.72 4.48
N ASP A 23 8.36 -1.97 4.84
CA ASP A 23 8.75 -2.54 6.14
C ASP A 23 10.29 -2.58 6.28
N SER A 24 11.03 -2.97 5.24
CA SER A 24 12.50 -3.00 5.24
C SER A 24 13.14 -1.62 5.44
N GLU A 25 12.58 -0.57 4.83
CA GLU A 25 13.06 0.80 5.00
C GLU A 25 12.65 1.40 6.36
N SER A 26 11.50 1.01 6.91
CA SER A 26 11.08 1.34 8.29
C SER A 26 12.03 0.72 9.34
N GLU A 27 12.49 -0.52 9.13
CA GLU A 27 13.44 -1.18 10.05
C GLU A 27 14.89 -0.65 9.91
N SER A 28 15.23 0.01 8.79
CA SER A 28 16.54 0.65 8.58
C SER A 28 16.78 1.92 9.41
N GLY A 29 15.77 2.38 10.15
CA GLY A 29 15.78 3.62 10.93
C GLY A 29 16.27 3.52 12.38
N SER A 30 16.77 2.38 12.87
CA SER A 30 17.24 2.30 14.27
C SER A 30 18.34 1.27 14.58
N VAL A 31 19.26 1.67 15.47
CA VAL A 31 20.19 0.84 16.28
C VAL A 31 21.12 -0.13 15.52
N SER A 32 22.29 0.38 15.11
CA SER A 32 23.46 -0.46 14.85
C SER A 32 24.09 -0.97 16.16
N GLN A 33 23.72 -2.17 16.59
CA GLN A 33 24.50 -2.97 17.55
C GLN A 33 24.75 -4.38 17.02
N ARG A 34 26.03 -4.74 16.87
CA ARG A 34 26.48 -6.14 16.88
C ARG A 34 27.82 -6.21 17.63
N THR A 35 27.84 -7.01 18.69
CA THR A 35 28.92 -7.09 19.68
C THR A 35 29.65 -8.43 19.54
N SER A 36 30.99 -8.44 19.67
CA SER A 36 31.86 -9.65 19.73
C SER A 36 31.90 -10.47 18.41
N SER A 37 32.92 -11.23 17.99
CA SER A 37 34.30 -11.56 18.43
C SER A 37 35.03 -12.18 17.18
N GLU A 38 36.36 -12.39 17.06
CA GLU A 38 37.53 -12.24 17.94
C GLU A 38 38.88 -12.18 17.17
N THR A 39 39.97 -11.93 17.91
CA THR A 39 41.36 -12.48 17.80
C THR A 39 42.04 -12.72 16.43
N SER A 40 43.05 -11.88 16.11
CA SER A 40 44.48 -12.29 16.04
C SER A 40 45.45 -11.14 15.72
N ALA A 41 46.72 -11.31 16.15
CA ALA A 41 47.95 -10.57 15.81
C ALA A 41 48.26 -9.20 16.49
N GLU A 42 49.23 -9.25 17.40
CA GLU A 42 50.12 -8.14 17.83
C GLU A 42 51.27 -7.92 16.80
N PRO A 43 52.16 -6.91 16.96
CA PRO A 43 51.92 -5.52 17.34
C PRO A 43 52.64 -4.52 16.40
N SER A 44 52.15 -3.28 16.25
CA SER A 44 53.02 -2.19 15.76
C SER A 44 52.59 -0.80 16.19
N THR A 45 53.58 0.06 16.44
CA THR A 45 53.45 1.41 16.99
C THR A 45 52.85 2.37 15.96
N GLY A 46 51.52 2.41 15.86
CA GLY A 46 50.76 3.39 15.09
C GLY A 46 50.04 4.39 16.00
N LYS A 47 50.09 5.70 15.68
CA LYS A 47 49.25 6.71 16.34
C LYS A 47 47.80 6.21 16.34
N ARG A 48 47.21 6.05 17.54
CA ARG A 48 45.81 5.72 17.71
C ARG A 48 44.98 6.89 17.19
N LEU A 49 44.63 6.85 15.90
CA LEU A 49 43.72 7.82 15.30
C LEU A 49 42.38 7.65 16.00
N SER A 50 42.11 8.51 16.97
CA SER A 50 40.85 8.53 17.70
C SER A 50 39.74 8.85 16.70
N LYS A 51 39.05 7.82 16.24
CA LYS A 51 37.79 7.95 15.53
C LYS A 51 36.79 8.52 16.54
N MET A 52 36.77 9.85 16.69
CA MET A 52 35.76 10.56 17.46
C MET A 52 34.41 10.05 16.96
N LYS A 53 33.59 9.52 17.87
CA LYS A 53 32.24 9.16 17.48
C LYS A 53 31.49 10.45 17.21
N PHE A 54 30.54 10.39 16.28
CA PHE A 54 29.71 11.54 15.94
C PHE A 54 28.98 12.07 17.18
N ASP A 55 28.61 11.15 18.09
CA ASP A 55 28.08 11.44 19.43
C ASP A 55 29.03 12.32 20.26
N ASP A 56 30.33 12.01 20.34
CA ASP A 56 31.31 12.78 21.11
C ASP A 56 31.43 14.22 20.59
N PHE A 57 31.39 14.39 19.25
CA PHE A 57 31.39 15.70 18.60
C PHE A 57 30.09 16.47 18.90
N LEU A 58 28.93 15.80 18.86
CA LEU A 58 27.64 16.39 19.25
C LEU A 58 27.67 16.85 20.72
N PHE A 59 28.10 15.99 21.65
CA PHE A 59 28.14 16.34 23.07
C PHE A 59 29.12 17.50 23.36
N THR A 60 30.24 17.56 22.64
CA THR A 60 31.25 18.62 22.81
C THR A 60 30.77 19.99 22.30
N HIS A 61 29.91 20.05 21.27
CA HIS A 61 29.49 21.31 20.64
C HIS A 61 28.03 21.72 20.87
N LEU A 62 27.12 20.77 21.15
CA LEU A 62 25.69 21.03 21.38
C LEU A 62 25.22 20.74 22.82
N GLY A 63 26.03 20.02 23.61
CA GLY A 63 25.70 19.66 25.00
C GLY A 63 24.65 18.54 25.12
N GLU A 64 24.27 18.21 26.36
CA GLU A 64 23.26 17.19 26.63
C GLU A 64 21.83 17.69 26.32
N ILE A 65 21.02 16.87 25.62
CA ILE A 65 19.65 17.23 25.21
C ILE A 65 18.79 17.59 26.44
N GLY A 66 18.46 18.87 26.57
CA GLY A 66 17.67 19.42 27.68
C GLY A 66 16.23 18.92 27.71
N LYS A 67 15.61 18.95 28.90
CA LYS A 67 14.22 18.51 29.11
C LYS A 67 13.22 19.23 28.20
N TYR A 68 13.41 20.54 27.98
CA TYR A 68 12.57 21.35 27.09
C TYR A 68 12.66 20.92 25.62
N GLN A 69 13.86 20.56 25.14
CA GLN A 69 14.05 20.07 23.76
C GLN A 69 13.34 18.73 23.54
N LYS A 70 13.36 17.83 24.55
CA LYS A 70 12.63 16.56 24.52
C LYS A 70 11.11 16.77 24.48
N ILE A 71 10.59 17.73 25.25
CA ILE A 71 9.16 18.10 25.24
C ILE A 71 8.75 18.69 23.90
N GLN A 72 9.54 19.62 23.34
CA GLN A 72 9.26 20.26 22.06
C GLN A 72 9.26 19.25 20.90
N PHE A 73 10.25 18.35 20.87
CA PHE A 73 10.31 17.26 19.89
C PHE A 73 9.09 16.32 19.99
N LEU A 74 8.70 15.95 21.21
CA LEU A 74 7.51 15.13 21.44
C LEU A 74 6.23 15.83 20.97
N LEU A 75 6.08 17.13 21.22
CA LEU A 75 4.93 17.92 20.76
C LEU A 75 4.81 17.97 19.23
N VAL A 76 5.93 17.98 18.50
CA VAL A 76 5.95 17.94 17.03
C VAL A 76 5.73 16.51 16.50
N CYS A 77 6.17 15.48 17.23
CA CYS A 77 6.00 14.08 16.84
C CYS A 77 4.53 13.60 16.93
N LEU A 78 3.76 14.06 17.92
CA LEU A 78 2.35 13.70 18.07
C LEU A 78 1.48 13.96 16.82
N PRO A 79 1.46 15.16 16.22
CA PRO A 79 0.68 15.40 14.99
C PRO A 79 1.24 14.63 13.79
N THR A 80 2.56 14.40 13.67
CA THR A 80 3.10 13.63 12.54
C THR A 80 2.64 12.17 12.58
N ILE A 81 2.54 11.54 13.76
CA ILE A 81 2.00 10.19 13.91
C ILE A 81 0.53 10.14 13.42
N ILE A 82 -0.30 11.11 13.83
CA ILE A 82 -1.71 11.17 13.45
C ILE A 82 -1.88 11.35 11.93
N VAL A 83 -1.08 12.23 11.31
CA VAL A 83 -1.09 12.45 9.85
C VAL A 83 -0.67 11.19 9.10
N SER A 84 0.38 10.49 9.54
CA SER A 84 0.82 9.22 8.94
C SER A 84 -0.27 8.15 9.02
N MET A 85 -0.95 7.99 10.16
CA MET A 85 -2.08 7.06 10.29
C MET A 85 -3.23 7.42 9.35
N HIS A 86 -3.53 8.72 9.18
CA HIS A 86 -4.56 9.17 8.24
C HIS A 86 -4.19 8.91 6.78
N ALA A 87 -2.91 9.04 6.39
CA ALA A 87 -2.46 8.74 5.03
C ALA A 87 -2.73 7.28 4.62
N VAL A 88 -2.55 6.33 5.56
CA VAL A 88 -2.81 4.90 5.36
C VAL A 88 -4.32 4.56 5.41
N SER A 89 -5.17 5.44 5.95
CA SER A 89 -6.61 5.20 6.05
C SER A 89 -7.27 4.94 4.69
N TRP A 90 -6.81 5.63 3.63
CA TRP A 90 -7.34 5.43 2.27
C TRP A 90 -7.02 4.03 1.72
N THR A 91 -5.81 3.52 1.90
CA THR A 91 -5.41 2.21 1.36
C THR A 91 -6.13 1.07 2.08
N LEU A 92 -6.38 1.21 3.39
CA LEU A 92 -7.18 0.27 4.17
C LEU A 92 -8.67 0.30 3.83
N ALA A 93 -9.22 1.46 3.46
CA ALA A 93 -10.61 1.57 3.00
C ALA A 93 -10.80 1.05 1.57
N ALA A 94 -9.77 1.12 0.73
CA ALA A 94 -9.77 0.76 -0.69
C ALA A 94 -9.40 -0.71 -0.97
N VAL A 95 -9.92 -1.65 -0.16
CA VAL A 95 -9.67 -3.09 -0.34
C VAL A 95 -10.17 -3.54 -1.72
N PRO A 96 -9.33 -4.19 -2.56
CA PRO A 96 -9.74 -4.77 -3.83
C PRO A 96 -10.80 -5.85 -3.61
N VAL A 97 -11.99 -5.59 -4.14
CA VAL A 97 -13.13 -6.51 -4.18
C VAL A 97 -13.33 -6.99 -5.61
N PRO A 98 -13.59 -8.29 -5.84
CA PRO A 98 -13.80 -8.79 -7.19
C PRO A 98 -15.13 -8.28 -7.73
N TYR A 99 -15.15 -7.97 -9.01
CA TYR A 99 -16.24 -7.28 -9.68
C TYR A 99 -16.50 -7.88 -11.06
N ARG A 100 -17.67 -7.56 -11.61
CA ARG A 100 -18.07 -7.87 -12.99
C ARG A 100 -18.88 -6.71 -13.57
N CYS A 101 -19.04 -6.67 -14.88
CA CYS A 101 -20.06 -5.81 -15.49
C CYS A 101 -21.47 -6.23 -15.05
N ALA A 102 -22.35 -5.25 -14.85
CA ALA A 102 -23.78 -5.49 -14.74
C ALA A 102 -24.36 -5.88 -16.11
N LEU A 103 -25.28 -6.83 -16.15
CA LEU A 103 -26.08 -7.10 -17.36
C LEU A 103 -27.11 -5.97 -17.57
N PRO A 104 -27.62 -5.75 -18.80
CA PRO A 104 -28.60 -4.69 -19.07
C PRO A 104 -29.93 -4.78 -18.28
N SER A 105 -30.20 -5.93 -17.67
CA SER A 105 -31.36 -6.19 -16.80
C SER A 105 -31.05 -6.14 -15.30
N GLU A 106 -29.81 -5.85 -14.92
CA GLU A 106 -29.31 -5.86 -13.54
C GLU A 106 -28.98 -4.45 -13.03
N THR A 107 -28.76 -4.34 -11.73
CA THR A 107 -28.37 -3.11 -11.03
C THR A 107 -27.18 -3.37 -10.09
N HIS A 108 -26.63 -2.32 -9.49
CA HIS A 108 -25.56 -2.39 -8.48
C HIS A 108 -25.93 -3.18 -7.20
N GLU A 109 -27.19 -3.56 -7.03
CA GLU A 109 -27.71 -4.38 -5.92
C GLU A 109 -28.02 -5.83 -6.35
N SER A 110 -27.87 -6.16 -7.64
CA SER A 110 -28.02 -7.53 -8.15
C SER A 110 -26.98 -8.50 -7.56
N PRO A 111 -27.29 -9.80 -7.45
CA PRO A 111 -26.35 -10.77 -6.93
C PRO A 111 -25.09 -10.87 -7.79
N TYR A 112 -23.93 -10.97 -7.15
CA TYR A 112 -22.65 -11.12 -7.85
C TYR A 112 -22.60 -12.38 -8.72
N TYR A 113 -23.19 -13.50 -8.28
CA TYR A 113 -23.31 -14.71 -9.09
C TYR A 113 -24.47 -14.60 -10.09
N SER A 114 -24.14 -14.77 -11.37
CA SER A 114 -25.07 -14.86 -12.49
C SER A 114 -24.70 -16.01 -13.43
N THR A 115 -25.72 -16.67 -13.99
CA THR A 115 -25.60 -17.83 -14.89
C THR A 115 -25.65 -17.42 -16.37
N ASP A 116 -25.57 -16.12 -16.67
CA ASP A 116 -25.63 -15.60 -18.05
C ASP A 116 -24.38 -15.99 -18.86
N PRO A 117 -24.51 -16.55 -20.08
CA PRO A 117 -23.38 -16.98 -20.91
C PRO A 117 -22.48 -15.84 -21.39
N ARG A 118 -22.88 -14.57 -21.29
CA ARG A 118 -22.05 -13.41 -21.62
C ARG A 118 -20.95 -13.16 -20.58
N LEU A 119 -21.11 -13.69 -19.36
CA LEU A 119 -20.17 -13.53 -18.26
C LEU A 119 -19.21 -14.73 -18.17
N THR A 120 -17.95 -14.51 -18.52
CA THR A 120 -16.91 -15.56 -18.43
C THR A 120 -16.32 -15.63 -17.02
N ILE A 121 -16.36 -16.82 -16.40
CA ILE A 121 -15.69 -17.11 -15.13
C ILE A 121 -14.21 -17.40 -15.41
N LYS A 122 -13.31 -16.69 -14.72
CA LYS A 122 -11.85 -16.78 -14.86
C LYS A 122 -11.28 -17.97 -14.07
N GLU A 123 -11.64 -18.04 -12.79
CA GLU A 123 -11.22 -19.11 -11.88
C GLU A 123 -12.24 -19.29 -10.75
N CYS A 124 -12.35 -20.49 -10.19
CA CYS A 124 -13.07 -20.75 -8.94
C CYS A 124 -12.10 -21.34 -7.91
N LYS A 125 -12.19 -20.87 -6.67
CA LYS A 125 -11.37 -21.32 -5.54
C LYS A 125 -12.24 -21.86 -4.41
N GLY A 126 -11.80 -22.97 -3.83
CA GLY A 126 -12.35 -23.49 -2.58
C GLY A 126 -11.93 -22.63 -1.39
N TRP A 127 -12.32 -23.04 -0.18
CA TRP A 127 -11.90 -22.36 1.05
C TRP A 127 -10.45 -22.68 1.44
N ASP A 128 -9.92 -23.82 0.97
CA ASP A 128 -8.52 -24.20 1.06
C ASP A 128 -7.65 -23.59 -0.05
N GLU A 129 -8.14 -22.51 -0.68
CA GLU A 129 -7.58 -21.79 -1.85
C GLU A 129 -7.33 -22.60 -3.13
N ALA A 130 -7.50 -23.93 -3.06
CA ALA A 130 -7.34 -24.86 -4.17
C ALA A 130 -8.26 -24.51 -5.37
N PRO A 131 -7.79 -24.67 -6.62
CA PRO A 131 -8.64 -24.51 -7.81
C PRO A 131 -9.76 -25.54 -7.84
N VAL A 132 -10.99 -25.09 -8.09
CA VAL A 132 -12.19 -25.93 -8.19
C VAL A 132 -12.79 -25.77 -9.60
N PRO A 133 -13.30 -26.84 -10.24
CA PRO A 133 -13.94 -26.73 -11.56
C PRO A 133 -15.19 -25.85 -11.51
N VAL A 134 -15.37 -25.02 -12.55
CA VAL A 134 -16.46 -24.03 -12.69
C VAL A 134 -17.86 -24.63 -12.54
N ASN A 135 -18.04 -25.91 -12.86
CA ASN A 135 -19.29 -26.66 -12.65
C ASN A 135 -19.79 -26.71 -11.19
N GLN A 136 -18.96 -26.30 -10.21
CA GLN A 136 -19.32 -26.17 -8.81
C GLN A 136 -19.62 -24.72 -8.37
N SER A 137 -19.76 -23.77 -9.31
CA SER A 137 -20.19 -22.40 -9.02
C SER A 137 -21.54 -22.40 -8.29
N GLY A 138 -21.65 -21.68 -7.17
CA GLY A 138 -22.84 -21.65 -6.32
C GLY A 138 -22.94 -22.78 -5.28
N SER A 139 -21.95 -23.69 -5.21
CA SER A 139 -21.87 -24.64 -4.10
C SER A 139 -21.43 -23.94 -2.80
N PRO A 140 -21.93 -24.36 -1.62
CA PRO A 140 -21.48 -23.80 -0.35
C PRO A 140 -20.00 -24.13 -0.17
N LYS A 141 -19.20 -23.07 0.02
CA LYS A 141 -17.73 -23.06 0.11
C LYS A 141 -16.92 -22.99 -1.21
N VAL A 142 -17.49 -22.47 -2.29
CA VAL A 142 -16.72 -22.13 -3.52
C VAL A 142 -16.95 -20.67 -3.90
N HIS A 143 -15.88 -19.91 -4.10
CA HIS A 143 -15.93 -18.54 -4.66
C HIS A 143 -15.37 -18.54 -6.08
N CYS A 144 -16.19 -18.07 -7.03
CA CYS A 144 -15.80 -17.92 -8.43
C CYS A 144 -15.58 -16.45 -8.74
N TYR A 145 -14.52 -16.17 -9.50
CA TYR A 145 -14.15 -14.83 -9.94
C TYR A 145 -14.47 -14.73 -11.43
N TYR A 146 -15.32 -13.76 -11.78
CA TYR A 146 -15.53 -13.40 -13.18
C TYR A 146 -14.28 -12.75 -13.76
N ASN A 147 -14.19 -12.68 -15.08
CA ASN A 147 -13.15 -11.90 -15.72
C ASN A 147 -13.40 -10.40 -15.46
N GLU A 148 -12.39 -9.70 -14.95
CA GLU A 148 -12.43 -8.26 -14.62
C GLU A 148 -12.30 -7.38 -15.89
N ASN A 149 -12.95 -7.80 -16.97
CA ASN A 149 -13.01 -7.05 -18.21
C ASN A 149 -14.00 -5.89 -18.06
N CYS A 150 -13.59 -4.73 -18.55
CA CYS A 150 -14.36 -3.49 -18.52
C CYS A 150 -15.28 -3.31 -19.74
N GLU A 151 -15.47 -4.38 -20.51
CA GLU A 151 -16.20 -4.42 -21.77
C GLU A 151 -17.17 -5.61 -21.76
N LEU A 152 -18.42 -5.36 -22.18
CA LEU A 152 -19.46 -6.36 -22.33
C LEU A 152 -20.04 -6.21 -23.75
N ASP A 153 -19.96 -7.29 -24.54
CA ASP A 153 -20.35 -7.34 -25.97
C ASP A 153 -19.68 -6.25 -26.86
N GLY A 154 -18.52 -5.73 -26.45
CA GLY A 154 -17.75 -4.71 -27.19
C GLY A 154 -18.08 -3.26 -26.82
N GLU A 155 -18.96 -3.03 -25.86
CA GLU A 155 -19.24 -1.71 -25.27
C GLU A 155 -18.61 -1.63 -23.86
N THR A 156 -18.16 -0.44 -23.45
CA THR A 156 -17.60 -0.24 -22.11
C THR A 156 -18.68 -0.29 -21.03
N CYS A 157 -18.44 -1.03 -19.95
CA CYS A 157 -19.38 -1.16 -18.84
C CYS A 157 -19.39 0.10 -17.97
N ASP A 158 -20.53 0.80 -17.91
CA ASP A 158 -20.72 1.90 -16.96
C ASP A 158 -20.99 1.40 -15.54
N VAL A 159 -21.85 0.38 -15.40
CA VAL A 159 -22.31 -0.16 -14.11
C VAL A 159 -21.67 -1.51 -13.81
N HIS A 160 -21.23 -1.68 -12.56
CA HIS A 160 -20.53 -2.88 -12.09
C HIS A 160 -21.28 -3.56 -10.94
N VAL A 161 -21.05 -4.85 -10.74
CA VAL A 161 -21.58 -5.64 -9.62
C VAL A 161 -20.41 -6.23 -8.85
N PHE A 162 -20.37 -5.98 -7.54
CA PHE A 162 -19.28 -6.36 -6.63
C PHE A 162 -19.67 -7.54 -5.72
N ASP A 163 -18.71 -8.42 -5.39
CA ASP A 163 -18.93 -9.48 -4.41
C ASP A 163 -18.88 -8.94 -2.97
N ARG A 164 -20.04 -8.76 -2.34
CA ARG A 164 -20.17 -8.33 -0.94
C ARG A 164 -20.12 -9.50 0.07
N SER A 165 -19.81 -10.73 -0.34
CA SER A 165 -19.82 -11.91 0.54
C SER A 165 -18.71 -11.92 1.60
N ARG A 166 -17.51 -11.39 1.26
CA ARG A 166 -16.38 -11.26 2.20
C ARG A 166 -16.22 -9.85 2.75
N VAL A 167 -16.41 -8.84 1.91
CA VAL A 167 -16.21 -7.42 2.25
C VAL A 167 -17.49 -6.68 1.91
N VAL A 168 -18.29 -6.36 2.93
CA VAL A 168 -19.60 -5.70 2.76
C VAL A 168 -19.47 -4.23 2.36
N TYR A 169 -18.40 -3.57 2.80
CA TYR A 169 -18.13 -2.16 2.52
C TYR A 169 -16.66 -1.98 2.10
N SER A 170 -16.44 -1.55 0.85
CA SER A 170 -15.16 -1.07 0.34
C SER A 170 -15.36 0.30 -0.29
N ALA A 171 -14.34 1.17 -0.21
CA ALA A 171 -14.28 2.42 -0.95
C ALA A 171 -14.40 2.19 -2.47
N LEU A 172 -13.92 1.04 -2.96
CA LEU A 172 -13.93 0.73 -4.39
C LEU A 172 -15.32 0.40 -4.94
N ASP A 173 -16.11 -0.34 -4.14
CA ASP A 173 -17.54 -0.61 -4.39
C ASP A 173 -18.33 0.71 -4.33
N ARG A 174 -18.16 1.50 -3.26
CA ARG A 174 -18.92 2.74 -3.04
C ARG A 174 -18.72 3.84 -4.10
N TRP A 175 -17.54 3.92 -4.71
CA TRP A 175 -17.19 4.96 -5.68
C TRP A 175 -16.90 4.43 -7.09
N GLU A 176 -17.14 3.13 -7.33
CA GLU A 176 -16.92 2.42 -8.59
C GLU A 176 -15.53 2.71 -9.19
N LEU A 177 -14.49 2.61 -8.35
CA LEU A 177 -13.10 2.96 -8.70
C LEU A 177 -12.37 1.81 -9.41
N VAL A 178 -13.03 1.22 -10.41
CA VAL A 178 -12.55 0.13 -11.26
C VAL A 178 -12.29 0.63 -12.69
N CYS A 179 -11.67 -0.20 -13.53
CA CYS A 179 -11.49 0.09 -14.95
C CYS A 179 -10.84 1.47 -15.19
N GLY A 180 -11.32 2.27 -16.14
CA GLY A 180 -10.80 3.62 -16.40
C GLY A 180 -10.87 4.58 -15.20
N ARG A 181 -11.72 4.30 -14.20
CA ARG A 181 -11.85 5.10 -12.96
C ARG A 181 -10.81 4.72 -11.91
N GLY A 182 -10.08 3.61 -12.08
CA GLY A 182 -9.02 3.18 -11.17
C GLY A 182 -7.90 4.21 -10.96
N SER A 183 -7.62 5.03 -11.97
CA SER A 183 -6.62 6.11 -11.92
C SER A 183 -6.89 7.13 -10.80
N PHE A 184 -8.13 7.26 -10.32
CA PHE A 184 -8.47 8.17 -9.21
C PHE A 184 -7.67 7.87 -7.93
N ARG A 185 -7.32 6.60 -7.67
CA ARG A 185 -6.50 6.20 -6.51
C ARG A 185 -5.13 6.88 -6.53
N ALA A 186 -4.47 6.87 -7.70
CA ALA A 186 -3.18 7.52 -7.92
C ALA A 186 -3.28 9.06 -7.83
N HIS A 187 -4.38 9.65 -8.32
CA HIS A 187 -4.61 11.10 -8.20
C HIS A 187 -4.72 11.58 -6.75
N VAL A 188 -5.43 10.83 -5.89
CA VAL A 188 -5.52 11.13 -4.45
C VAL A 188 -4.12 11.08 -3.81
N GLN A 189 -3.36 10.01 -4.05
CA GLN A 189 -2.00 9.86 -3.55
C GLN A 189 -1.05 10.95 -4.04
N MET A 190 -1.13 11.34 -5.31
CA MET A 190 -0.37 12.46 -5.88
C MET A 190 -0.69 13.78 -5.17
N SER A 191 -1.98 14.08 -4.96
CA SER A 191 -2.41 15.31 -4.29
C SER A 191 -1.91 15.41 -2.85
N TYR A 192 -1.85 14.27 -2.14
CA TYR A 192 -1.30 14.21 -0.78
C TYR A 192 0.18 14.62 -0.74
N TYR A 193 1.02 14.02 -1.59
CA TYR A 193 2.46 14.34 -1.60
C TYR A 193 2.74 15.76 -2.11
N ILE A 194 1.96 16.28 -3.06
CA ILE A 194 2.03 17.70 -3.48
C ILE A 194 1.72 18.61 -2.28
N GLY A 195 0.68 18.30 -1.49
CA GLY A 195 0.35 19.03 -0.27
C GLY A 195 1.48 18.98 0.77
N GLN A 196 2.11 17.82 0.95
CA GLN A 196 3.23 17.64 1.87
C GLN A 196 4.48 18.45 1.43
N LEU A 197 4.79 18.48 0.13
CA LEU A 197 5.87 19.30 -0.44
C LEU A 197 5.59 20.80 -0.30
N ALA A 198 4.38 21.25 -0.63
CA ALA A 198 4.00 22.66 -0.50
C ALA A 198 4.04 23.12 0.97
N GLY A 199 3.56 22.27 1.89
CA GLY A 199 3.61 22.53 3.33
C GLY A 199 5.04 22.65 3.84
N SER A 200 5.92 21.68 3.54
CA SER A 200 7.32 21.72 4.00
C SER A 200 8.09 22.91 3.44
N PHE A 201 7.84 23.29 2.18
CA PHE A 201 8.42 24.49 1.56
C PHE A 201 7.99 25.78 2.28
N VAL A 202 6.69 25.96 2.52
CA VAL A 202 6.15 27.17 3.18
C VAL A 202 6.62 27.25 4.64
N PHE A 203 6.54 26.17 5.41
CA PHE A 203 7.01 26.16 6.80
C PHE A 203 8.53 26.28 6.92
N GLY A 204 9.29 25.77 5.94
CA GLY A 204 10.74 26.00 5.86
C GLY A 204 11.08 27.47 5.69
N LEU A 205 10.42 28.17 4.77
CA LEU A 205 10.61 29.62 4.55
C LEU A 205 10.15 30.49 5.73
N LEU A 206 9.14 30.06 6.48
CA LEU A 206 8.66 30.75 7.68
C LEU A 206 9.52 30.46 8.92
N GLY A 207 10.16 29.30 9.00
CA GLY A 207 11.03 28.91 10.12
C GLY A 207 12.44 29.51 10.09
N ASP A 208 12.86 30.04 8.94
CA ASP A 208 14.16 30.72 8.74
C ASP A 208 14.11 32.24 9.02
N ARG A 209 12.95 32.76 9.48
CA ARG A 209 12.75 34.19 9.82
C ARG A 209 12.44 34.40 11.30
#